data_AF-A0A4S4D2W0-F1
#
_entry.id   AF-A0A4S4D2W0-F1
#
_cell.length_a   1.000
_cell.length_b   1.000
_cell.length_c   1.000
_cell.angle_alpha   90.00
_cell.angle_beta   90.00
_cell.angle_gamma   90.00
#
_symmetry.space_group_name_H-M   'P 1'
#
loop_
_entity.id
_entity.type
_entity.pdbx_description
1 polymer ?
#
loop_
_entity_poly.entity_id
_entity_poly.type
_entity_poly.pdbx_seq_one_letter_code
_entity_poly.pdbx_strand_id
1 'polypeptide(L)'
;MLPFFNFAFSCSYCGLHQYHLLRTLNCTTAHACTRVHLLALSFSSRYKWSIEAILMDLNKISLKVGTTSSTAVDPLLVLGKITKSNGMWFHVDAAYAGSACICPEYRHYIDGIEEADSYNMNAHKWFLTNFDCSALWVKECSDSVTLNKPRVPKKQSKAPSTLAQSLKLWMVLRLYGLENLQSYIRNHIELAKHFEELVSQDPRFQVVAPRKFSLVCFCLLPPHNNEDCANKLNHDLLDAVNSTGKLFISHTVLSGKYTLRFAVGAPLTEERHVNAAWKVLQGKASVLLQSL
;
A
#
# COMPACT_ATOMS: atom_id res chain seq x y z
N MET A 1 8.30 -0.63 -6.54
CA MET A 1 7.83 0.01 -7.79
C MET A 1 6.73 -0.84 -8.44
N LEU A 2 5.60 -1.18 -7.78
CA LEU A 2 4.78 -2.33 -8.26
C LEU A 2 3.23 -2.12 -8.34
N PRO A 3 2.46 -1.76 -7.30
CA PRO A 3 0.98 -1.77 -7.40
C PRO A 3 0.30 -0.72 -8.30
N PHE A 4 0.77 0.54 -8.31
CA PHE A 4 0.20 1.58 -9.17
C PHE A 4 0.50 1.35 -10.65
N PHE A 5 1.72 0.89 -10.96
CA PHE A 5 2.10 0.47 -12.31
C PHE A 5 1.26 -0.72 -12.77
N ASN A 6 0.93 -1.66 -11.88
CA ASN A 6 0.14 -2.83 -12.27
C ASN A 6 -1.23 -2.46 -12.85
N PHE A 7 -1.97 -1.49 -12.30
CA PHE A 7 -3.28 -1.15 -12.88
C PHE A 7 -3.16 -0.52 -14.27
N ALA A 8 -2.32 0.51 -14.43
CA ALA A 8 -2.10 1.15 -15.73
C ALA A 8 -1.50 0.16 -16.75
N PHE A 9 -0.56 -0.69 -16.32
CA PHE A 9 0.04 -1.73 -17.15
C PHE A 9 -0.98 -2.81 -17.54
N SER A 10 -1.84 -3.25 -16.62
CA SER A 10 -2.93 -4.17 -16.90
C SER A 10 -3.93 -3.59 -17.88
N CYS A 11 -4.29 -2.30 -17.73
CA CYS A 11 -5.14 -1.60 -18.71
C CYS A 11 -4.50 -1.61 -20.10
N SER A 12 -3.23 -1.22 -20.20
CA SER A 12 -2.48 -1.27 -21.46
C SER A 12 -2.42 -2.69 -22.06
N TYR A 13 -2.21 -3.71 -21.22
CA TYR A 13 -2.16 -5.11 -21.66
C TYR A 13 -3.53 -5.61 -22.16
N CYS A 14 -4.62 -5.14 -21.57
CA CYS A 14 -5.99 -5.41 -22.02
C CYS A 14 -6.41 -4.59 -23.25
N GLY A 15 -5.48 -3.86 -23.89
CA GLY A 15 -5.77 -3.05 -25.07
C GLY A 15 -6.54 -1.76 -24.78
N LEU A 16 -6.66 -1.35 -23.51
CA LEU A 16 -7.18 -0.03 -23.16
C LEU A 16 -6.08 0.99 -23.46
N HIS A 17 -6.17 1.63 -24.63
CA HIS A 17 -5.25 2.69 -25.05
C HIS A 17 -5.29 3.86 -24.06
N GLN A 18 -4.17 4.58 -23.94
CA GLN A 18 -4.02 5.80 -23.14
C GLN A 18 -5.07 6.90 -23.46
N TYR A 19 -5.67 6.83 -24.65
CA TYR A 19 -6.77 7.69 -25.11
C TYR A 19 -8.14 7.32 -24.53
N HIS A 20 -8.33 6.08 -24.07
CA HIS A 20 -9.50 5.65 -23.33
C HIS A 20 -9.23 5.72 -21.82
N LEU A 21 -9.51 6.90 -21.24
CA LEU A 21 -9.98 7.09 -19.86
C LEU A 21 -9.22 6.38 -18.72
N LEU A 22 -7.89 6.27 -18.78
CA LEU A 22 -7.09 6.05 -17.57
C LEU A 22 -7.10 7.34 -16.72
N ARG A 23 -8.08 7.48 -15.83
CA ARG A 23 -8.21 8.62 -14.91
C ARG A 23 -7.73 8.23 -13.51
N THR A 24 -6.64 8.84 -13.07
CA THR A 24 -6.25 8.84 -11.65
C THR A 24 -7.01 9.93 -10.92
N LEU A 25 -7.79 9.55 -9.91
CA LEU A 25 -8.42 10.50 -9.00
C LEU A 25 -7.33 11.06 -8.06
N ASN A 26 -7.08 12.37 -8.12
CA ASN A 26 -6.10 13.03 -7.27
C ASN A 26 -6.60 13.08 -5.81
N CYS A 27 -5.78 12.61 -4.88
CA CYS A 27 -6.03 12.67 -3.45
C CYS A 27 -5.15 13.78 -2.84
N THR A 28 -5.72 14.79 -2.17
CA THR A 28 -4.94 15.88 -1.56
C THR A 28 -4.52 15.53 -0.13
N THR A 29 -3.30 15.91 0.26
CA THR A 29 -2.69 15.65 1.59
C THR A 29 -3.51 16.19 2.76
N ALA A 30 -4.26 17.28 2.57
CA ALA A 30 -5.15 17.85 3.59
C ALA A 30 -6.31 16.91 4.00
N HIS A 31 -6.64 15.90 3.19
CA HIS A 31 -7.72 14.95 3.46
C HIS A 31 -7.24 13.56 3.92
N ALA A 32 -5.92 13.33 3.93
CA ALA A 32 -5.31 12.11 4.46
C ALA A 32 -5.04 12.20 5.98
N CYS A 33 -5.18 13.39 6.56
CA CYS A 33 -4.83 13.73 7.93
C CYS A 33 -6.08 14.18 8.68
N THR A 34 -6.24 13.75 9.94
CA THR A 34 -7.35 14.04 10.87
C THR A 34 -8.74 13.46 10.54
N ARG A 35 -9.27 12.69 11.50
CA ARG A 35 -10.68 12.24 11.69
C ARG A 35 -11.52 12.14 10.41
N VAL A 36 -11.88 10.92 10.06
CA VAL A 36 -12.92 10.55 9.09
C VAL A 36 -14.26 11.20 9.46
N HIS A 37 -14.41 12.47 9.10
CA HIS A 37 -15.62 13.26 9.25
C HIS A 37 -15.55 14.53 8.40
N LEU A 38 -15.00 14.49 7.18
CA LEU A 38 -15.16 15.61 6.23
C LEU A 38 -14.89 15.32 4.75
N LEU A 39 -14.59 14.07 4.36
CA LEU A 39 -14.93 13.59 3.00
C LEU A 39 -16.41 13.21 2.89
N ALA A 40 -17.25 13.53 3.87
CA ALA A 40 -18.71 13.54 3.74
C ALA A 40 -19.29 14.97 3.72
N LEU A 41 -18.48 16.01 4.00
CA LEU A 41 -18.93 17.40 4.12
C LEU A 41 -18.24 18.38 3.16
N SER A 42 -17.10 18.03 2.54
CA SER A 42 -16.72 18.67 1.26
C SER A 42 -17.52 18.12 0.06
N PHE A 43 -18.42 17.16 0.31
CA PHE A 43 -19.57 16.80 -0.53
C PHE A 43 -20.69 17.87 -0.49
N SER A 44 -20.34 19.14 -0.25
CA SER A 44 -21.23 20.25 -0.58
C SER A 44 -21.47 20.23 -2.09
N SER A 45 -22.74 20.14 -2.49
CA SER A 45 -23.44 20.24 -3.79
C SER A 45 -22.69 20.51 -5.12
N ARG A 46 -21.46 21.03 -5.11
CA ARG A 46 -20.66 21.43 -6.28
C ARG A 46 -19.84 20.30 -6.92
N TYR A 47 -19.47 19.23 -6.19
CA TYR A 47 -18.63 18.12 -6.71
C TYR A 47 -19.30 16.74 -6.81
N LYS A 48 -20.53 16.58 -6.28
CA LYS A 48 -21.28 15.31 -6.40
C LYS A 48 -21.45 14.89 -7.86
N TRP A 49 -21.70 15.88 -8.72
CA TRP A 49 -21.78 15.75 -10.18
C TRP A 49 -20.44 15.38 -10.84
N SER A 50 -19.28 15.74 -10.28
CA SER A 50 -17.98 15.47 -10.93
C SER A 50 -17.52 14.04 -10.77
N ILE A 51 -17.67 13.41 -9.59
CA ILE A 51 -17.25 12.01 -9.42
C ILE A 51 -18.22 11.07 -10.14
N GLU A 52 -19.53 11.27 -10.01
CA GLU A 52 -20.51 10.48 -10.78
C GLU A 52 -20.28 10.66 -12.28
N ALA A 53 -20.08 11.88 -12.79
CA ALA A 53 -19.77 12.09 -14.21
C ALA A 53 -18.41 11.53 -14.66
N ILE A 54 -17.37 11.54 -13.79
CA ILE A 54 -16.07 10.92 -14.10
C ILE A 54 -16.19 9.39 -14.12
N LEU A 55 -17.01 8.81 -13.25
CA LEU A 55 -17.21 7.38 -13.13
C LEU A 55 -18.18 6.81 -14.17
N MET A 56 -19.15 7.60 -14.66
CA MET A 56 -20.10 7.19 -15.70
C MET A 56 -19.46 6.81 -17.03
N ASP A 57 -18.27 7.34 -17.34
CA ASP A 57 -17.49 6.98 -18.54
C ASP A 57 -16.59 5.74 -18.36
N LEU A 58 -16.57 5.14 -17.15
CA LEU A 58 -15.68 4.04 -16.80
C LEU A 58 -16.47 2.75 -16.61
N ASN A 59 -16.08 1.66 -17.28
CA ASN A 59 -16.71 0.35 -17.08
C ASN A 59 -16.13 -0.42 -15.88
N LYS A 60 -14.99 0.02 -15.33
CA LYS A 60 -14.27 -0.68 -14.24
C LYS A 60 -13.56 0.32 -13.32
N ILE A 61 -13.47 -0.01 -12.03
CA ILE A 61 -12.66 0.70 -11.04
C ILE A 61 -11.82 -0.28 -10.23
N SER A 62 -10.61 0.14 -9.83
CA SER A 62 -9.78 -0.55 -8.85
C SER A 62 -9.57 0.34 -7.63
N LEU A 63 -10.15 -0.05 -6.50
CA LEU A 63 -9.92 0.59 -5.21
C LEU A 63 -8.83 -0.14 -4.44
N LYS A 64 -8.04 0.60 -3.66
CA LYS A 64 -6.87 0.10 -2.95
C LYS A 64 -7.11 0.04 -1.44
N VAL A 65 -6.73 -1.08 -0.84
CA VAL A 65 -6.55 -1.21 0.60
C VAL A 65 -5.07 -1.40 0.87
N GLY A 66 -4.40 -0.30 1.24
CA GLY A 66 -2.95 -0.27 1.44
C GLY A 66 -2.20 0.06 0.15
N THR A 67 -2.30 1.30 -0.32
CA THR A 67 -1.48 1.79 -1.46
C THR A 67 0.01 1.62 -1.21
N THR A 68 0.80 1.57 -2.28
CA THR A 68 2.24 1.30 -2.16
C THR A 68 2.96 2.38 -1.38
N SER A 69 2.68 3.64 -1.73
CA SER A 69 3.49 4.77 -1.27
C SER A 69 3.30 5.01 0.22
N SER A 70 2.05 5.11 0.67
CA SER A 70 1.71 5.53 2.03
C SER A 70 0.72 4.61 2.75
N THR A 71 0.40 3.45 2.17
CA THR A 71 -0.65 2.55 2.69
C THR A 71 -2.00 3.21 2.87
N ALA A 72 -2.34 4.16 1.98
CA ALA A 72 -3.66 4.76 1.93
C ALA A 72 -4.74 3.68 1.67
N VAL A 73 -5.96 3.95 2.11
CA VAL A 73 -7.10 3.04 1.98
C VAL A 73 -8.25 3.84 1.43
N ASP A 74 -8.80 3.37 0.31
CA ASP A 74 -9.94 3.99 -0.35
C ASP A 74 -11.24 3.65 0.42
N PRO A 75 -12.24 4.56 0.43
CA PRO A 75 -13.50 4.35 1.14
C PRO A 75 -14.42 3.39 0.40
N LEU A 76 -14.17 2.08 0.53
CA LEU A 76 -14.86 1.01 -0.21
C LEU A 76 -16.39 1.05 -0.02
N LEU A 77 -16.90 1.26 1.20
CA LEU A 77 -18.35 1.32 1.47
C LEU A 77 -19.08 2.38 0.62
N VAL A 78 -18.48 3.57 0.47
CA VAL A 78 -19.10 4.68 -0.24
C VAL A 78 -18.97 4.47 -1.75
N LEU A 79 -17.76 4.11 -2.19
CA LEU A 79 -17.48 3.95 -3.62
C LEU A 79 -18.13 2.68 -4.20
N GLY A 80 -18.22 1.60 -3.43
CA GLY A 80 -18.88 0.35 -3.84
C GLY A 80 -20.38 0.52 -4.14
N LYS A 81 -21.05 1.41 -3.40
CA LYS A 81 -22.46 1.76 -3.70
C LYS A 81 -22.58 2.48 -5.03
N ILE A 82 -21.65 3.41 -5.31
CA ILE A 82 -21.63 4.18 -6.56
C ILE A 82 -21.29 3.27 -7.74
N THR A 83 -20.34 2.35 -7.60
CA THR A 83 -19.99 1.43 -8.69
C THR A 83 -21.15 0.52 -9.05
N LYS A 84 -21.84 -0.01 -8.02
CA LYS A 84 -23.01 -0.86 -8.20
C LYS A 84 -24.18 -0.13 -8.85
N SER A 85 -24.48 1.11 -8.44
CA SER A 85 -25.56 1.90 -9.05
C SER A 85 -25.30 2.23 -10.53
N ASN A 86 -24.03 2.24 -10.96
CA ASN A 86 -23.62 2.55 -12.33
C ASN A 86 -23.23 1.30 -13.15
N GLY A 87 -23.42 0.08 -12.61
CA GLY A 87 -23.08 -1.16 -13.32
C GLY A 87 -21.57 -1.31 -13.63
N MET A 88 -20.70 -0.66 -12.85
CA MET A 88 -19.25 -0.70 -13.04
C MET A 88 -18.63 -1.91 -12.34
N TRP A 89 -17.64 -2.55 -12.98
CA TRP A 89 -16.85 -3.58 -12.31
C TRP A 89 -16.04 -2.98 -11.17
N PHE A 90 -16.26 -3.47 -9.95
CA PHE A 90 -15.59 -3.04 -8.74
C PHE A 90 -14.53 -4.06 -8.30
N HIS A 91 -13.26 -3.73 -8.50
CA HIS A 91 -12.12 -4.51 -8.01
C HIS A 91 -11.51 -3.89 -6.74
N VAL A 92 -11.25 -4.71 -5.73
CA VAL A 92 -10.48 -4.33 -4.54
C VAL A 92 -9.08 -4.96 -4.60
N ASP A 93 -8.05 -4.11 -4.75
CA ASP A 93 -6.65 -4.52 -4.61
C ASP A 93 -6.20 -4.26 -3.17
N ALA A 94 -6.08 -5.36 -2.42
CA ALA A 94 -5.53 -5.39 -1.08
C ALA A 94 -4.22 -6.18 -1.06
N ALA A 95 -3.39 -6.03 -2.11
CA ALA A 95 -2.22 -6.87 -2.31
C ALA A 95 -1.29 -6.94 -1.08
N TYR A 96 -1.10 -5.83 -0.37
CA TYR A 96 -0.31 -5.77 0.86
C TYR A 96 -1.17 -5.90 2.12
N ALA A 97 -2.13 -4.98 2.32
CA ALA A 97 -2.84 -4.87 3.59
C ALA A 97 -4.01 -5.86 3.75
N GLY A 98 -4.38 -6.60 2.68
CA GLY A 98 -5.41 -7.64 2.75
C GLY A 98 -5.08 -8.73 3.77
N SER A 99 -3.79 -9.05 3.92
CA SER A 99 -3.34 -10.00 4.94
C SER A 99 -3.69 -9.54 6.35
N ALA A 100 -3.62 -8.23 6.66
CA ALA A 100 -3.97 -7.72 7.98
C ALA A 100 -5.43 -7.98 8.36
N CYS A 101 -6.32 -8.11 7.37
CA CYS A 101 -7.75 -8.28 7.59
C CYS A 101 -8.14 -9.65 8.16
N ILE A 102 -7.18 -10.58 8.35
CA ILE A 102 -7.42 -11.80 9.16
C ILE A 102 -7.52 -11.48 10.66
N CYS A 103 -7.01 -10.33 11.09
CA CYS A 103 -7.11 -9.83 12.46
C CYS A 103 -8.43 -9.03 12.58
N PRO A 104 -9.33 -9.37 13.53
CA PRO A 104 -10.64 -8.75 13.65
C PRO A 104 -10.60 -7.21 13.73
N GLU A 105 -9.62 -6.66 14.45
CA GLU A 105 -9.46 -5.21 14.64
C GLU A 105 -9.04 -4.46 13.36
N TYR A 106 -8.55 -5.15 12.33
CA TYR A 106 -8.22 -4.59 11.01
C TYR A 106 -9.25 -4.95 9.94
N ARG A 107 -10.26 -5.77 10.26
CA ARG A 107 -11.25 -6.27 9.29
C ARG A 107 -12.10 -5.16 8.69
N HIS A 108 -12.28 -4.05 9.41
CA HIS A 108 -13.04 -2.89 8.98
C HIS A 108 -12.46 -2.18 7.75
N TYR A 109 -11.17 -2.37 7.45
CA TYR A 109 -10.54 -1.76 6.27
C TYR A 109 -11.06 -2.31 4.93
N ILE A 110 -11.76 -3.44 4.96
CA ILE A 110 -12.41 -4.03 3.79
C ILE A 110 -13.94 -4.06 3.95
N ASP A 111 -14.53 -3.22 4.80
CA ASP A 111 -15.98 -3.03 4.81
C ASP A 111 -16.44 -2.44 3.46
N GLY A 112 -17.50 -2.97 2.85
CA GLY A 112 -17.90 -2.64 1.48
C GLY A 112 -17.41 -3.64 0.42
N ILE A 113 -16.58 -4.62 0.81
CA ILE A 113 -16.11 -5.69 -0.07
C ILE A 113 -17.24 -6.57 -0.60
N GLU A 114 -18.37 -6.64 0.09
CA GLU A 114 -19.57 -7.37 -0.34
C GLU A 114 -20.14 -6.86 -1.67
N GLU A 115 -19.86 -5.60 -2.00
CA GLU A 115 -20.23 -4.99 -3.29
C GLU A 115 -19.16 -5.17 -4.37
N ALA A 116 -17.98 -5.68 -4.03
CA ALA A 116 -16.91 -5.91 -5.00
C ALA A 116 -17.17 -7.15 -5.86
N ASP A 117 -16.86 -7.04 -7.15
CA ASP A 117 -16.87 -8.15 -8.10
C ASP A 117 -15.62 -9.03 -7.95
N SER A 118 -14.51 -8.44 -7.51
CA SER A 118 -13.26 -9.15 -7.29
C SER A 118 -12.39 -8.55 -6.19
N TYR A 119 -11.64 -9.40 -5.51
CA TYR A 119 -10.74 -9.05 -4.41
C TYR A 119 -9.39 -9.75 -4.56
N ASN A 120 -8.29 -9.02 -4.37
CA ASN A 120 -6.93 -9.51 -4.48
C ASN A 120 -6.14 -9.34 -3.17
N MET A 121 -5.36 -10.35 -2.81
CA MET A 121 -4.34 -10.28 -1.76
C MET A 121 -3.07 -11.04 -2.18
N ASN A 122 -1.87 -10.49 -1.94
CA ASN A 122 -0.63 -11.19 -2.23
C ASN A 122 -0.10 -11.86 -0.96
N ALA A 123 -0.28 -13.17 -0.85
CA ALA A 123 0.23 -13.96 0.28
C ALA A 123 1.77 -13.89 0.39
N HIS A 124 2.47 -13.66 -0.73
CA HIS A 124 3.92 -13.48 -0.72
C HIS A 124 4.42 -12.14 -0.18
N LYS A 125 3.53 -11.19 0.12
CA LYS A 125 3.93 -9.90 0.70
C LYS A 125 3.96 -9.95 2.23
N TRP A 126 2.85 -10.34 2.84
CA TRP A 126 2.69 -10.22 4.29
C TRP A 126 1.91 -11.40 4.90
N PHE A 127 2.15 -12.60 4.36
CA PHE A 127 1.48 -13.83 4.77
C PHE A 127 2.42 -15.06 4.75
N LEU A 128 3.71 -14.85 5.02
CA LEU A 128 4.74 -15.89 5.20
C LEU A 128 4.88 -16.90 4.04
N THR A 129 4.37 -16.56 2.86
CA THR A 129 4.45 -17.42 1.68
C THR A 129 5.60 -16.95 0.80
N ASN A 130 6.42 -17.86 0.28
CA ASN A 130 7.50 -17.46 -0.62
C ASN A 130 6.97 -16.95 -1.98
N PHE A 131 7.71 -16.05 -2.61
CA PHE A 131 7.42 -15.56 -3.95
C PHE A 131 7.36 -16.71 -4.98
N ASP A 132 6.39 -16.78 -5.90
CA ASP A 132 5.15 -16.00 -6.03
C ASP A 132 3.95 -16.70 -5.39
N CYS A 133 3.04 -15.92 -4.80
CA CYS A 133 1.71 -16.38 -4.39
C CYS A 133 0.72 -15.21 -4.22
N SER A 134 -0.31 -15.16 -5.05
CA SER A 134 -1.40 -14.17 -4.96
C SER A 134 -2.74 -14.89 -5.04
N ALA A 135 -3.65 -14.50 -4.16
CA ALA A 135 -5.01 -15.02 -4.13
C ALA A 135 -5.95 -13.97 -4.73
N LEU A 136 -6.82 -14.44 -5.63
CA LEU A 136 -7.86 -13.65 -6.27
C LEU A 136 -9.19 -14.35 -6.02
N TRP A 137 -10.13 -13.61 -5.46
CA TRP A 137 -11.53 -14.03 -5.32
C TRP A 137 -12.35 -13.24 -6.32
N VAL A 138 -13.28 -13.92 -6.99
CA VAL A 138 -14.22 -13.32 -7.94
C VAL A 138 -15.62 -13.77 -7.54
N LYS A 139 -16.55 -12.84 -7.42
CA LYS A 139 -17.90 -13.08 -6.92
C LYS A 139 -18.71 -13.95 -7.87
N GLU A 140 -18.66 -13.61 -9.16
CA GLU A 140 -19.28 -14.39 -10.23
C GLU A 140 -18.24 -14.80 -11.25
N CYS A 141 -18.02 -16.11 -11.40
CA CYS A 141 -17.11 -16.66 -12.38
C CYS A 141 -17.83 -16.75 -13.73
N SER A 142 -17.70 -15.71 -14.56
CA SER A 142 -18.14 -15.76 -15.97
C SER A 142 -17.02 -16.32 -16.87
N ASP A 143 -17.39 -16.82 -18.05
CA ASP A 143 -16.43 -17.36 -19.04
C ASP A 143 -15.33 -16.37 -19.46
N SER A 144 -15.56 -15.06 -19.29
CA SER A 144 -14.59 -13.99 -19.53
C SER A 144 -13.46 -13.90 -18.48
N VAL A 145 -13.70 -14.39 -17.26
CA VAL A 145 -12.73 -14.47 -16.16
C VAL A 145 -11.92 -15.76 -16.25
N THR A 146 -12.49 -16.78 -16.88
CA THR A 146 -11.80 -18.01 -17.29
C THR A 146 -10.84 -17.69 -18.43
N LEU A 147 -9.73 -17.03 -18.09
CA LEU A 147 -8.67 -16.72 -19.05
C LEU A 147 -8.19 -18.04 -19.65
N ASN A 148 -8.64 -18.33 -20.87
CA ASN A 148 -7.96 -19.20 -21.81
C ASN A 148 -6.48 -18.93 -21.62
N LYS A 149 -5.73 -19.96 -21.20
CA LYS A 149 -4.27 -19.90 -21.00
C LYS A 149 -3.70 -18.96 -22.06
N PRO A 150 -3.09 -17.82 -21.69
CA PRO A 150 -2.50 -16.96 -22.70
C PRO A 150 -1.58 -17.85 -23.52
N ARG A 151 -1.80 -17.93 -24.84
CA ARG A 151 -0.89 -18.57 -25.78
C ARG A 151 0.37 -17.70 -25.83
N VAL A 152 1.14 -17.71 -24.74
CA VAL A 152 2.49 -17.19 -24.71
C VAL A 152 3.30 -18.15 -25.56
N PRO A 153 3.94 -17.72 -26.66
CA PRO A 153 4.92 -18.55 -27.32
C PRO A 153 5.97 -18.94 -26.27
N LYS A 154 6.28 -20.24 -26.17
CA LYS A 154 7.18 -20.86 -25.17
C LYS A 154 8.60 -20.28 -25.21
N LYS A 155 8.78 -19.03 -24.80
CA LYS A 155 10.07 -18.43 -24.49
C LYS A 155 10.05 -18.03 -23.02
N GLN A 156 10.49 -18.99 -22.20
CA GLN A 156 11.07 -18.81 -20.86
C GLN A 156 10.22 -18.19 -19.75
N SER A 157 8.94 -18.53 -19.60
CA SER A 157 8.28 -18.37 -18.30
C SER A 157 8.48 -19.63 -17.45
N LYS A 158 9.47 -19.61 -16.54
CA LYS A 158 9.57 -20.56 -15.41
C LYS A 158 8.49 -20.24 -14.36
N ALA A 159 7.24 -20.03 -14.77
CA ALA A 159 6.16 -19.81 -13.82
C ALA A 159 5.94 -21.13 -13.06
N PRO A 160 6.03 -21.15 -11.71
CA PRO A 160 5.77 -22.36 -10.94
C PRO A 160 4.34 -22.84 -11.21
N SER A 161 4.14 -24.15 -11.23
CA SER A 161 2.81 -24.72 -11.43
C SER A 161 1.82 -24.19 -10.38
N THR A 162 0.57 -23.96 -10.78
CA THR A 162 -0.51 -23.49 -9.89
C THR A 162 -0.68 -24.40 -8.66
N LEU A 163 -0.45 -25.71 -8.83
CA LEU A 163 -0.44 -26.71 -7.75
C LEU A 163 0.64 -26.45 -6.69
N ALA A 164 1.82 -25.97 -7.10
CA ALA A 164 2.89 -25.62 -6.17
C ALA A 164 2.58 -24.32 -5.40
N GLN A 165 1.71 -23.45 -5.91
CA GLN A 165 1.32 -22.21 -5.23
C GLN A 165 0.27 -22.46 -4.15
N SER A 166 -0.75 -23.28 -4.45
CA SER A 166 -1.77 -23.64 -3.46
C SER A 166 -1.19 -24.47 -2.30
N LEU A 167 -0.26 -25.39 -2.59
CA LEU A 167 0.40 -26.19 -1.56
C LEU A 167 1.21 -25.35 -0.57
N LYS A 168 1.96 -24.33 -1.05
CA LYS A 168 2.73 -23.43 -0.18
C LYS A 168 1.80 -22.67 0.78
N LEU A 169 0.71 -22.10 0.26
CA LEU A 169 -0.26 -21.38 1.07
C LEU A 169 -0.95 -22.31 2.07
N TRP A 170 -1.34 -23.51 1.64
CA TRP A 170 -1.94 -24.52 2.51
C TRP A 170 -1.00 -24.92 3.65
N MET A 171 0.29 -25.14 3.35
CA MET A 171 1.30 -25.43 4.37
C MET A 171 1.43 -24.30 5.38
N VAL A 172 1.48 -23.03 4.95
CA VAL A 172 1.51 -21.88 5.87
C VAL A 172 0.29 -21.87 6.80
N LEU A 173 -0.91 -22.03 6.24
CA LEU A 173 -2.15 -22.05 7.03
C LEU A 173 -2.17 -23.20 8.06
N ARG A 174 -1.67 -24.39 7.67
CA ARG A 174 -1.67 -25.57 8.53
C ARG A 174 -0.56 -25.56 9.59
N LEU A 175 0.63 -25.06 9.25
CA LEU A 175 1.80 -25.05 10.14
C LEU A 175 1.69 -23.96 11.20
N TYR A 176 1.30 -22.75 10.81
CA TYR A 176 1.21 -21.64 11.75
C TYR A 176 -0.16 -21.59 12.43
N GLY A 177 -1.25 -21.87 11.70
CA GLY A 177 -2.60 -21.65 12.22
C GLY A 177 -2.99 -20.17 12.29
N LEU A 178 -4.29 -19.91 12.46
CA LEU A 178 -4.83 -18.55 12.41
C LEU A 178 -4.27 -17.63 13.49
N GLU A 179 -4.20 -18.10 14.74
CA GLU A 179 -3.77 -17.29 15.89
C GLU A 179 -2.32 -16.80 15.75
N ASN A 180 -1.41 -17.68 15.32
CA ASN A 180 -0.01 -17.30 15.12
C ASN A 180 0.17 -16.37 13.90
N LEU A 181 -0.63 -16.55 12.84
CA LEU A 181 -0.62 -15.63 11.70
C LEU A 181 -1.13 -14.24 12.11
N GLN A 182 -2.18 -14.16 12.93
CA GLN A 182 -2.65 -12.90 13.49
C GLN A 182 -1.59 -12.27 14.41
N SER A 183 -0.97 -13.06 15.28
CA SER A 183 0.12 -12.61 16.16
C SER A 183 1.31 -12.05 15.37
N TYR A 184 1.72 -12.73 14.29
CA TYR A 184 2.77 -12.28 13.38
C TYR A 184 2.48 -10.90 12.77
N ILE A 185 1.24 -10.69 12.32
CA ILE A 185 0.80 -9.41 11.75
C ILE A 185 0.78 -8.33 12.84
N ARG A 186 0.19 -8.61 14.01
CA ARG A 186 0.12 -7.68 15.15
C ARG A 186 1.51 -7.25 15.59
N ASN A 187 2.45 -8.19 15.70
CA ASN A 187 3.85 -7.90 16.05
C ASN A 187 4.47 -6.89 15.08
N HIS A 188 4.32 -7.10 13.76
CA HIS A 188 4.83 -6.14 12.78
C HIS A 188 4.19 -4.76 12.89
N ILE A 189 2.87 -4.70 13.10
CA ILE A 189 2.16 -3.43 13.29
C ILE A 189 2.61 -2.72 14.57
N GLU A 190 2.86 -3.45 15.66
CA GLU A 190 3.36 -2.89 16.91
C GLU A 190 4.80 -2.39 16.76
N LEU A 191 5.68 -3.13 16.06
CA LEU A 191 7.04 -2.67 15.74
C LEU A 191 7.04 -1.39 14.90
N ALA A 192 6.11 -1.27 13.95
CA ALA A 192 5.96 -0.05 13.17
C ALA A 192 5.41 1.12 14.02
N LYS A 193 4.50 0.83 14.95
CA LYS A 193 3.99 1.81 15.92
C LYS A 193 5.11 2.31 16.84
N HIS A 194 5.92 1.41 17.37
CA HIS A 194 7.10 1.76 18.16
C HIS A 194 8.06 2.67 17.40
N PHE A 195 8.32 2.37 16.12
CA PHE A 195 9.12 3.26 15.26
C PHE A 195 8.47 4.63 15.06
N GLU A 196 7.16 4.70 14.85
CA GLU A 196 6.41 5.96 14.71
C GLU A 196 6.50 6.83 15.98
N GLU A 197 6.46 6.20 17.16
CA GLU A 197 6.63 6.88 18.45
C GLU A 197 8.05 7.45 18.60
N LEU A 198 9.08 6.67 18.24
CA LEU A 198 10.48 7.12 18.22
C LEU A 198 10.69 8.31 17.28
N VAL A 199 10.09 8.28 16.08
CA VAL A 199 10.13 9.39 15.13
C VAL A 199 9.46 10.63 15.69
N SER A 200 8.30 10.47 16.35
CA SER A 200 7.52 11.58 16.91
C SER A 200 8.19 12.25 18.11
N GLN A 201 9.08 11.54 18.81
CA GLN A 201 9.86 12.07 19.94
C GLN A 201 11.04 12.94 19.50
N ASP A 202 11.50 12.81 18.24
CA ASP A 202 12.62 13.59 17.71
C ASP A 202 12.10 14.77 16.88
N PRO A 203 12.22 16.01 17.37
CA PRO A 203 11.63 17.19 16.72
C PRO A 203 12.24 17.51 15.35
N ARG A 204 13.33 16.85 14.98
CA ARG A 204 13.96 16.99 13.65
C ARG A 204 13.18 16.23 12.60
N PHE A 205 12.33 15.28 12.99
CA PHE A 205 11.56 14.46 12.06
C PHE A 205 10.08 14.75 12.14
N GLN A 206 9.37 14.40 11.08
CA GLN A 206 7.92 14.48 11.01
C GLN A 206 7.35 13.22 10.36
N VAL A 207 6.26 12.69 10.93
CA VAL A 207 5.43 11.66 10.29
C VAL A 207 4.54 12.33 9.24
N VAL A 208 4.67 11.93 7.98
CA VAL A 208 4.05 12.60 6.82
C VAL A 208 2.63 12.07 6.53
N ALA A 209 2.36 10.81 6.87
CA ALA A 209 1.06 10.20 6.67
C ALA A 209 0.71 9.28 7.84
N PRO A 210 -0.57 9.16 8.24
CA PRO A 210 -0.97 8.28 9.34
C PRO A 210 -0.59 6.83 9.08
N ARG A 211 0.06 6.20 10.04
CA ARG A 211 0.36 4.77 9.99
C ARG A 211 -0.91 3.95 10.21
N LYS A 212 -1.36 3.23 9.18
CA LYS A 212 -2.52 2.31 9.27
C LYS A 212 -2.11 0.86 9.54
N PHE A 213 -0.98 0.44 8.99
CA PHE A 213 -0.46 -0.92 9.07
C PHE A 213 1.00 -0.89 9.53
N SER A 214 1.88 -1.64 8.85
CA SER A 214 3.29 -1.82 9.22
C SER A 214 4.25 -0.98 8.35
N LEU A 215 3.80 0.19 7.90
CA LEU A 215 4.59 1.15 7.13
C LEU A 215 4.51 2.53 7.79
N VAL A 216 5.66 3.10 8.13
CA VAL A 216 5.78 4.48 8.60
C VAL A 216 6.34 5.35 7.48
N CYS A 217 5.64 6.44 7.18
CA CYS A 217 6.06 7.46 6.22
C CYS A 217 6.50 8.70 6.97
N PHE A 218 7.77 9.08 6.83
CA PHE A 218 8.36 10.16 7.61
C PHE A 218 9.39 10.95 6.78
N CYS A 219 9.75 12.13 7.24
CA CYS A 219 10.82 12.94 6.66
C CYS A 219 11.63 13.64 7.75
N LEU A 220 12.86 13.99 7.42
CA LEU A 220 13.70 14.93 8.15
C LEU A 220 13.29 16.35 7.76
N LEU A 221 13.06 17.20 8.75
CA LEU A 221 12.71 18.60 8.56
C LEU A 221 13.97 19.42 8.23
N PRO A 222 13.91 20.31 7.23
CA PRO A 222 15.04 21.17 6.89
C PRO A 222 15.26 22.22 7.99
N PRO A 223 16.51 22.66 8.22
CA PRO A 223 16.79 23.85 9.02
C PRO A 223 16.02 25.06 8.46
N HIS A 224 15.51 25.91 9.34
CA HIS A 224 14.80 27.15 9.00
C HIS A 224 13.58 26.99 8.05
N ASN A 225 12.97 25.81 7.97
CA ASN A 225 11.80 25.52 7.13
C ASN A 225 12.00 25.80 5.62
N ASN A 226 13.22 25.67 5.11
CA ASN A 226 13.46 25.81 3.68
C ASN A 226 12.97 24.57 2.90
N GLU A 227 11.73 24.63 2.39
CA GLU A 227 11.12 23.52 1.64
C GLU A 227 11.88 23.16 0.36
N ASP A 228 12.61 24.10 -0.26
CA ASP A 228 13.37 23.86 -1.51
C ASP A 228 14.49 22.84 -1.30
N CYS A 229 15.07 22.81 -0.10
CA CYS A 229 16.15 21.88 0.27
C CYS A 229 15.64 20.62 0.97
N ALA A 230 14.38 20.56 1.40
CA ALA A 230 13.82 19.44 2.16
C ALA A 230 13.90 18.11 1.39
N ASN A 231 13.60 18.15 0.09
CA ASN A 231 13.63 16.96 -0.76
C ASN A 231 15.05 16.41 -0.93
N LYS A 232 16.03 17.30 -1.18
CA LYS A 232 17.44 16.93 -1.31
C LYS A 232 17.98 16.38 0.01
N LEU A 233 17.68 17.05 1.12
CA LEU A 233 18.08 16.60 2.46
C LEU A 233 17.59 15.18 2.77
N ASN A 234 16.34 14.86 2.46
CA ASN A 234 15.79 13.52 2.67
C ASN A 234 16.38 12.48 1.70
N HIS A 235 16.70 12.88 0.47
CA HIS A 235 17.43 12.04 -0.47
C HIS A 235 18.83 11.70 0.06
N ASP A 236 19.58 12.72 0.51
CA ASP A 236 20.93 12.54 1.05
C ASP A 236 20.91 11.68 2.33
N LEU A 237 19.89 11.84 3.18
CA LEU A 237 19.69 10.97 4.35
C LEU A 237 19.43 9.52 3.94
N LEU A 238 18.58 9.28 2.95
CA LEU A 238 18.30 7.94 2.43
C LEU A 238 19.59 7.26 1.96
N ASP A 239 20.37 7.96 1.13
CA ASP A 239 21.62 7.44 0.57
C ASP A 239 22.65 7.19 1.66
N ALA A 240 22.81 8.12 2.62
CA ALA A 240 23.73 7.97 3.73
C ALA A 240 23.39 6.79 4.65
N VAL A 241 22.09 6.51 4.84
CA VAL A 241 21.59 5.38 5.63
C VAL A 241 21.77 4.06 4.89
N ASN A 242 21.33 3.98 3.63
CA ASN A 242 21.43 2.75 2.83
C ASN A 242 22.90 2.38 2.54
N SER A 243 23.78 3.36 2.37
CA SER A 243 25.22 3.14 2.17
C SER A 243 25.94 2.53 3.39
N THR A 244 25.31 2.53 4.57
CA THR A 244 25.88 1.86 5.74
C THR A 244 25.86 0.33 5.62
N GLY A 245 24.99 -0.23 4.78
CA GLY A 245 24.73 -1.67 4.69
C GLY A 245 24.04 -2.27 5.91
N LYS A 246 23.72 -1.48 6.95
CA LYS A 246 23.10 -1.95 8.21
C LYS A 246 21.56 -1.91 8.15
N LEU A 247 21.01 -1.05 7.31
CA LEU A 247 19.58 -0.83 7.14
C LEU A 247 19.32 -0.56 5.66
N PHE A 248 18.18 -1.03 5.16
CA PHE A 248 17.68 -0.65 3.85
C PHE A 248 16.26 -0.11 3.98
N ILE A 249 16.07 1.16 3.64
CA ILE A 249 14.75 1.78 3.51
C ILE A 249 14.58 2.33 2.10
N SER A 250 13.33 2.65 1.75
CA SER A 250 12.99 3.23 0.45
C SER A 250 12.38 4.60 0.62
N HIS A 251 12.14 5.29 -0.48
CA HIS A 251 11.39 6.55 -0.48
C HIS A 251 10.13 6.44 -1.34
N THR A 252 9.34 7.51 -1.28
CA THR A 252 8.31 7.85 -2.25
C THR A 252 8.18 9.37 -2.32
N VAL A 253 7.39 9.87 -3.26
CA VAL A 253 7.04 11.28 -3.34
C VAL A 253 5.54 11.41 -3.08
N LEU A 254 5.17 12.08 -1.99
CA LEU A 254 3.78 12.33 -1.62
C LEU A 254 3.49 13.82 -1.84
N SER A 255 2.63 14.15 -2.79
CA SER A 255 2.27 15.54 -3.13
C SER A 255 3.50 16.46 -3.29
N GLY A 256 4.52 15.99 -4.00
CA GLY A 256 5.78 16.71 -4.24
C GLY A 256 6.81 16.63 -3.11
N LYS A 257 6.47 16.05 -1.95
CA LYS A 257 7.38 15.90 -0.81
C LYS A 257 8.08 14.53 -0.82
N TYR A 258 9.41 14.55 -0.83
CA TYR A 258 10.25 13.34 -0.73
C TYR A 258 10.11 12.75 0.67
N THR A 259 9.57 11.54 0.75
CA THR A 259 9.15 10.89 1.99
C THR A 259 9.85 9.54 2.14
N LEU A 260 10.52 9.34 3.27
CA LEU A 260 11.16 8.06 3.63
C LEU A 260 10.10 7.06 4.10
N ARG A 261 10.36 5.78 3.84
CA ARG A 261 9.43 4.67 4.09
C ARG A 261 10.11 3.57 4.88
N PHE A 262 9.71 3.43 6.14
CA PHE A 262 10.14 2.34 7.02
C PHE A 262 9.05 1.26 7.05
N ALA A 263 9.24 0.21 6.24
CA ALA A 263 8.31 -0.91 6.16
C ALA A 263 8.81 -2.07 7.02
N VAL A 264 8.11 -2.35 8.12
CA VAL A 264 8.40 -3.52 8.95
C VAL A 264 7.64 -4.72 8.39
N GLY A 265 8.36 -5.79 8.08
CA GLY A 265 7.72 -6.97 7.47
C GLY A 265 8.64 -8.14 7.16
N ALA A 266 9.96 -7.98 7.29
CA ALA A 266 10.88 -9.09 7.16
C ALA A 266 10.73 -10.03 8.38
N PRO A 267 10.57 -11.37 8.19
CA PRO A 267 10.19 -12.29 9.26
C PRO A 267 11.12 -12.34 10.48
N LEU A 268 12.39 -11.98 10.30
CA LEU A 268 13.42 -11.97 11.36
C LEU A 268 13.54 -10.61 12.07
N THR A 269 12.68 -9.64 11.74
CA THR A 269 12.72 -8.32 12.36
C THR A 269 12.17 -8.41 13.78
N GLU A 270 12.87 -7.76 14.71
CA GLU A 270 12.55 -7.72 16.13
C GLU A 270 12.71 -6.27 16.60
N GLU A 271 12.24 -5.97 17.80
CA GLU A 271 12.32 -4.62 18.37
C GLU A 271 13.75 -4.08 18.43
N ARG A 272 14.73 -4.92 18.79
CA ARG A 272 16.16 -4.54 18.78
C ARG A 272 16.63 -4.05 17.41
N HIS A 273 16.10 -4.61 16.33
CA HIS A 273 16.44 -4.20 14.96
C HIS A 273 15.84 -2.83 14.63
N VAL A 274 14.59 -2.56 15.07
CA VAL A 274 13.94 -1.25 14.93
C VAL A 274 14.69 -0.18 15.71
N ASN A 275 15.04 -0.47 16.97
CA ASN A 275 15.83 0.43 17.82
C ASN A 275 17.22 0.73 17.23
N ALA A 276 17.89 -0.29 16.69
CA ALA A 276 19.19 -0.10 16.01
C ALA A 276 19.06 0.73 14.73
N ALA A 277 18.02 0.47 13.91
CA ALA A 277 17.73 1.23 12.71
C ALA A 277 17.48 2.71 13.02
N TRP A 278 16.72 3.00 14.06
CA TRP A 278 16.46 4.37 14.50
C TRP A 278 17.73 5.10 14.94
N LYS A 279 18.62 4.44 15.70
CA LYS A 279 19.93 5.01 16.08
C LYS A 279 20.78 5.37 14.86
N VAL A 280 20.77 4.53 13.81
CA VAL A 280 21.48 4.84 12.55
C VAL A 280 20.88 6.06 11.87
N LEU A 281 19.56 6.15 11.78
CA LEU A 281 18.84 7.31 11.22
C LEU A 281 19.17 8.60 11.97
N GLN A 282 19.08 8.58 13.30
CA GLN A 282 19.40 9.74 14.14
C GLN A 282 20.86 10.19 13.98
N GLY A 283 21.80 9.23 13.97
CA GLY A 283 23.22 9.52 13.78
C GLY A 283 23.52 10.17 12.43
N LYS A 284 22.94 9.63 11.35
CA LYS A 284 23.12 10.21 10.00
C LYS A 284 22.44 11.57 9.85
N ALA A 285 21.25 11.74 10.42
CA ALA A 285 20.57 13.03 10.44
C ALA A 285 21.36 14.10 11.18
N SER A 286 21.97 13.78 12.33
CA SER A 286 22.83 14.74 13.06
C SER A 286 24.01 15.22 12.22
N VAL A 287 24.68 14.31 11.51
CA VAL A 287 25.83 14.67 10.66
C VAL A 287 25.40 15.57 9.50
N LEU A 288 24.28 15.25 8.84
CA LEU A 288 23.78 16.05 7.73
C LEU A 288 23.34 17.44 8.17
N LEU A 289 22.63 17.55 9.31
CA LEU A 289 22.18 18.83 9.84
C LEU A 289 23.32 19.71 10.35
N GLN A 290 24.45 19.15 10.76
CA GLN A 290 25.65 19.91 11.13
C GLN A 290 26.42 20.46 9.93
N SER A 291 26.22 19.87 8.74
CA SER A 291 26.89 20.29 7.50
C SER A 291 26.14 21.36 6.71
N LEU A 292 24.95 21.75 7.19
CA LEU A 292 24.08 22.79 6.63
C LEU A 292 24.16 24.07 7.46
#